data_AF-A0A7C4FFX3-F1
#
_entry.id   AF-A0A7C4FFX3-F1
#
_cell.length_a   1.000
_cell.length_b   1.000
_cell.length_c   1.000
_cell.angle_alpha   90.00
_cell.angle_beta   90.00
_cell.angle_gamma   90.00
#
_symmetry.space_group_name_H-M   'P 1'
#
loop_
_entity.id
_entity.type
_entity.pdbx_description
1 polymer ?
#
loop_
_entity_poly.entity_id
_entity_poly.type
_entity_poly.pdbx_seq_one_letter_code
_entity_poly.pdbx_strand_id
1 'polypeptide(L)'
;MPWLGVSAECQREAEAEELLKSMGYIPRRKIQLEVLVEGSWMRFSVFEVHGFVEGVAGVLAEELGCPALESGPHLVLGEVSAKIWDEGAKVVFPDGREVLVPILTYDAFLDVVLPTSRVRGIEGRITILGKTYKLPLSKEDLMEIARLGEKYLEKVERAAAAYGLSRILSEAALETLKPARKAEEELSYEVDFEENIAVVRRGGKLTIVSIPKLVLMLAESERFNEVEEILRKCGGEVLDEAREALLELYSYYAREGEKRGRLKGFLEKLGLLKEGEEA
;
A
#
# COMPACT_ATOMS: atom_id res chain seq x y z
N MET A 1 22.80 -1.68 -5.27
CA MET A 1 24.10 -1.57 -5.96
C MET A 1 24.69 -0.24 -5.58
N PRO A 2 26.02 -0.11 -5.43
CA PRO A 2 26.66 1.16 -5.15
C PRO A 2 26.49 2.16 -6.30
N TRP A 3 26.38 3.43 -5.93
CA TRP A 3 26.13 4.55 -6.83
C TRP A 3 27.16 5.64 -6.58
N LEU A 4 27.64 6.23 -7.67
CA LEU A 4 28.49 7.42 -7.66
C LEU A 4 27.95 8.41 -8.68
N GLY A 5 27.91 9.69 -8.34
CA GLY A 5 27.39 10.69 -9.27
C GLY A 5 27.82 12.10 -8.97
N VAL A 6 27.51 12.98 -9.90
CA VAL A 6 27.80 14.42 -9.83
C VAL A 6 26.55 15.21 -10.16
N SER A 7 26.45 16.42 -9.61
CA SER A 7 25.32 17.30 -9.88
C SER A 7 25.21 17.58 -11.39
N ALA A 8 23.99 17.40 -11.91
CA ALA A 8 23.70 17.59 -13.33
C ALA A 8 23.85 19.06 -13.76
N GLU A 9 23.73 19.98 -12.81
CA GLU A 9 23.87 21.43 -13.02
C GLU A 9 25.29 21.84 -13.41
N CYS A 10 26.31 21.08 -13.02
CA CYS A 10 27.71 21.38 -13.35
C CYS A 10 28.10 20.97 -14.76
N GLN A 11 27.30 20.12 -15.43
CA GLN A 11 27.59 19.58 -16.77
C GLN A 11 28.95 18.84 -16.88
N ARG A 12 29.50 18.34 -15.76
CA ARG A 12 30.79 17.63 -15.66
C ARG A 12 30.67 16.11 -15.81
N GLU A 13 29.58 15.63 -16.38
CA GLU A 13 29.26 14.20 -16.38
C GLU A 13 30.32 13.34 -17.09
N ALA A 14 30.77 13.77 -18.28
CA ALA A 14 31.78 13.02 -19.04
C ALA A 14 33.12 13.00 -18.32
N GLU A 15 33.49 14.11 -17.67
CA GLU A 15 34.71 14.20 -16.85
C GLU A 15 34.62 13.30 -15.61
N ALA A 16 33.45 13.24 -14.97
CA ALA A 16 33.21 12.35 -13.85
C ALA A 16 33.33 10.87 -14.26
N GLU A 17 32.80 10.49 -15.43
CA GLU A 17 32.91 9.11 -15.92
C GLU A 17 34.37 8.71 -16.18
N GLU A 18 35.18 9.59 -16.79
CA GLU A 18 36.60 9.34 -17.03
C GLU A 18 37.41 9.30 -15.73
N LEU A 19 37.10 10.17 -14.77
CA LEU A 19 37.71 10.14 -13.44
C LEU A 19 37.39 8.83 -12.71
N LEU A 20 36.14 8.38 -12.73
CA LEU A 20 35.75 7.09 -12.15
C LEU A 20 36.52 5.92 -12.77
N LYS A 21 36.69 5.91 -14.11
CA LYS A 21 37.48 4.89 -14.80
C LYS A 21 38.95 4.92 -14.39
N SER A 22 39.54 6.11 -14.24
CA SER A 22 40.94 6.25 -13.82
C SER A 22 41.17 5.76 -12.39
N MET A 23 40.15 5.86 -11.53
CA MET A 23 40.11 5.30 -10.18
C MET A 23 39.85 3.79 -10.13
N GLY A 24 39.63 3.14 -11.29
CA GLY A 24 39.41 1.71 -11.40
C GLY A 24 37.95 1.26 -11.30
N TYR A 25 36.99 2.19 -11.29
CA TYR A 25 35.57 1.83 -11.37
C TYR A 25 35.15 1.51 -12.80
N ILE A 26 34.12 0.68 -12.93
CA ILE A 26 33.49 0.35 -14.21
C ILE A 26 32.03 0.82 -14.15
N PRO A 27 31.73 2.05 -14.64
CA PRO A 27 30.35 2.52 -14.78
C PRO A 27 29.54 1.58 -15.67
N ARG A 28 28.37 1.12 -15.19
CA ARG A 28 27.51 0.16 -15.90
C ARG A 28 26.28 0.84 -16.49
N ARG A 29 25.46 1.37 -15.61
CA ARG A 29 24.18 2.01 -15.95
C ARG A 29 24.24 3.44 -15.46
N LYS A 30 23.71 4.33 -16.28
CA LYS A 30 23.50 5.72 -15.91
C LYS A 30 22.02 5.94 -15.58
N ILE A 31 21.77 6.61 -14.46
CA ILE A 31 20.45 7.02 -14.02
C ILE A 31 20.47 8.51 -13.67
N GLN A 32 19.32 9.16 -13.80
CA GLN A 32 19.09 10.51 -13.30
C GLN A 32 18.24 10.39 -12.05
N LEU A 33 18.66 11.04 -10.97
CA LEU A 33 17.88 11.09 -9.73
C LEU A 33 17.91 12.49 -9.13
N GLU A 34 16.88 12.83 -8.37
CA GLU A 34 16.83 14.05 -7.57
C GLU A 34 16.87 13.70 -6.10
N VAL A 35 17.68 14.39 -5.30
CA VAL A 35 17.78 14.22 -3.86
C VAL A 35 17.38 15.52 -3.17
N LEU A 36 16.56 15.43 -2.12
CA LEU A 36 16.21 16.57 -1.28
C LEU A 36 17.34 16.82 -0.26
N VAL A 37 18.19 17.80 -0.57
CA VAL A 37 19.36 18.20 0.22
C VAL A 37 19.06 19.56 0.86
N GLU A 38 19.08 19.62 2.21
CA GLU A 38 18.86 20.88 2.97
C GLU A 38 17.61 21.68 2.53
N GLY A 39 16.53 20.98 2.17
CA GLY A 39 15.26 21.59 1.74
C GLY A 39 15.17 21.94 0.24
N SER A 40 16.22 21.71 -0.53
CA SER A 40 16.25 21.93 -1.98
C SER A 40 16.43 20.63 -2.76
N TRP A 41 15.71 20.46 -3.87
CA TRP A 41 15.93 19.34 -4.78
C TRP A 41 17.17 19.59 -5.64
N MET A 42 18.12 18.66 -5.60
CA MET A 42 19.32 18.66 -6.42
C MET A 42 19.32 17.46 -7.35
N ARG A 43 19.67 17.67 -8.63
CA ARG A 43 19.70 16.61 -9.63
C ARG A 43 21.09 16.05 -9.79
N PHE A 44 21.20 14.74 -9.88
CA PHE A 44 22.46 14.04 -10.05
C PHE A 44 22.42 13.12 -11.26
N SER A 45 23.51 13.16 -12.02
CA SER A 45 23.84 12.13 -13.00
C SER A 45 24.63 11.05 -12.27
N VAL A 46 24.02 9.88 -12.13
CA VAL A 46 24.52 8.81 -11.26
C VAL A 46 24.85 7.57 -12.08
N PHE A 47 26.00 6.98 -11.76
CA PHE A 47 26.52 5.76 -12.33
C PHE A 47 26.37 4.63 -11.33
N GLU A 48 25.77 3.53 -11.76
CA GLU A 48 25.88 2.25 -11.06
C GLU A 48 27.30 1.70 -11.26
N VAL A 49 27.98 1.40 -10.16
CA VAL A 49 29.36 0.92 -10.15
C VAL A 49 29.49 -0.36 -9.32
N HIS A 50 30.55 -1.11 -9.56
CA HIS A 50 30.96 -2.22 -8.70
C HIS A 50 32.13 -1.78 -7.82
N GLY A 51 32.16 -2.31 -6.59
CA GLY A 51 33.23 -2.04 -5.63
C GLY A 51 32.75 -1.24 -4.43
N PHE A 52 33.69 -0.96 -3.54
CA PHE A 52 33.47 -0.12 -2.38
C PHE A 52 33.57 1.35 -2.81
N VAL A 53 32.63 2.20 -2.37
CA VAL A 53 32.50 3.58 -2.89
C VAL A 53 32.61 4.65 -1.80
N GLU A 54 32.92 4.27 -0.57
CA GLU A 54 33.02 5.21 0.57
C GLU A 54 34.14 6.22 0.34
N GLY A 55 33.81 7.51 0.48
CA GLY A 55 34.74 8.64 0.35
C GLY A 55 35.01 9.09 -1.08
N VAL A 56 34.51 8.38 -2.10
CA VAL A 56 34.75 8.72 -3.50
C VAL A 56 34.01 9.99 -3.91
N ALA A 57 32.82 10.25 -3.35
CA ALA A 57 32.10 11.50 -3.58
C ALA A 57 32.93 12.72 -3.15
N GLY A 58 33.74 12.61 -2.10
CA GLY A 58 34.64 13.70 -1.70
C GLY A 58 35.68 14.01 -2.77
N VAL A 59 36.31 12.97 -3.31
CA VAL A 59 37.31 13.13 -4.40
C VAL A 59 36.66 13.70 -5.66
N LEU A 60 35.49 13.20 -6.05
CA LEU A 60 34.76 13.74 -7.19
C LEU A 60 34.40 15.22 -6.98
N ALA A 61 33.99 15.59 -5.76
CA ALA A 61 33.56 16.95 -5.47
C ALA A 61 34.71 17.96 -5.50
N GLU A 62 35.87 17.56 -4.96
CA GLU A 62 37.09 18.34 -4.96
C GLU A 62 37.64 18.51 -6.39
N GLU A 63 37.85 17.42 -7.12
CA GLU A 63 38.48 17.44 -8.45
C GLU A 63 37.62 18.14 -9.51
N LEU A 64 36.30 18.00 -9.44
CA LEU A 64 35.39 18.57 -10.43
C LEU A 64 34.81 19.92 -10.01
N GLY A 65 35.07 20.36 -8.77
CA GLY A 65 34.49 21.58 -8.20
C GLY A 65 32.96 21.56 -8.22
N CYS A 66 32.35 20.38 -8.07
CA CYS A 66 30.91 20.16 -8.22
C CYS A 66 30.37 19.29 -7.09
N PRO A 67 29.14 19.51 -6.57
CA PRO A 67 28.54 18.57 -5.64
C PRO A 67 28.48 17.15 -6.21
N ALA A 68 28.92 16.18 -5.42
CA ALA A 68 28.95 14.77 -5.79
C ALA A 68 28.17 13.92 -4.79
N LEU A 69 27.81 12.71 -5.20
CA LEU A 69 26.99 11.79 -4.42
C LEU A 69 27.62 10.40 -4.43
N GLU A 70 27.61 9.74 -3.27
CA GLU A 70 27.83 8.30 -3.15
C GLU A 70 26.67 7.63 -2.41
N SER A 71 26.34 6.41 -2.81
CA SER A 71 25.42 5.55 -2.07
C SER A 71 25.86 4.10 -2.16
N GLY A 72 25.67 3.34 -1.08
CA GLY A 72 25.94 1.91 -1.07
C GLY A 72 25.76 1.31 0.30
N PRO A 73 26.11 0.03 0.47
CA PRO A 73 25.88 -0.73 1.71
C PRO A 73 26.59 -0.17 2.97
N HIS A 74 27.53 0.77 2.79
CA HIS A 74 28.22 1.45 3.89
C HIS A 74 27.36 2.58 4.51
N LEU A 75 26.33 3.05 3.82
CA LEU A 75 25.41 4.10 4.29
C LEU A 75 24.08 3.51 4.75
N VAL A 76 24.15 2.56 5.69
CA VAL A 76 22.95 2.03 6.35
C VAL A 76 22.57 2.94 7.51
N LEU A 77 21.30 3.34 7.54
CA LEU A 77 20.69 4.17 8.55
C LEU A 77 19.67 3.33 9.33
N GLY A 78 19.90 3.17 10.63
CA GLY A 78 19.10 2.32 11.51
C GLY A 78 19.70 0.92 11.72
N GLU A 79 18.90 0.03 12.29
CA GLU A 79 19.36 -1.31 12.68
C GLU A 79 18.89 -2.38 11.70
N VAL A 80 19.82 -2.98 10.96
CA VAL A 80 19.50 -4.10 10.04
C VAL A 80 18.89 -5.29 10.77
N SER A 81 19.25 -5.50 12.04
CA SER A 81 18.67 -6.54 12.91
C SER A 81 17.17 -6.38 13.14
N ALA A 82 16.66 -5.14 13.06
CA ALA A 82 15.22 -4.88 13.13
C ALA A 82 14.48 -5.27 11.84
N LYS A 83 15.21 -5.74 10.82
CA LYS A 83 14.72 -6.14 9.49
C LYS A 83 14.06 -5.01 8.69
N ILE A 84 14.14 -3.78 9.18
CA ILE A 84 13.70 -2.56 8.52
C ILE A 84 14.80 -1.52 8.72
N TRP A 85 15.32 -0.98 7.63
CA TRP A 85 16.37 0.04 7.66
C TRP A 85 16.28 0.93 6.43
N ASP A 86 16.92 2.10 6.49
CA ASP A 86 17.08 2.95 5.33
C ASP A 86 18.53 2.82 4.79
N GLU A 87 18.69 2.84 3.47
CA GLU A 87 19.97 3.14 2.82
C GLU A 87 20.00 4.61 2.42
N GLY A 88 21.13 5.25 2.70
CA GLY A 88 21.38 6.65 2.45
C GLY A 88 22.19 6.93 1.19
N ALA A 89 22.15 8.19 0.78
CA ALA A 89 23.12 8.80 -0.12
C ALA A 89 23.85 9.92 0.64
N LYS A 90 25.17 9.93 0.55
CA LYS A 90 25.99 11.04 1.06
C LYS A 90 26.29 11.99 -0.09
N VAL A 91 25.86 13.23 0.06
CA VAL A 91 26.17 14.32 -0.86
C VAL A 91 27.34 15.10 -0.28
N VAL A 92 28.40 15.27 -1.06
CA VAL A 92 29.60 16.02 -0.69
C VAL A 92 29.71 17.25 -1.57
N PHE A 93 29.89 18.41 -0.97
CA PHE A 93 30.05 19.69 -1.65
C PHE A 93 31.55 19.99 -1.87
N PRO A 94 31.89 20.86 -2.84
CA PRO A 94 33.30 21.22 -3.13
C PRO A 94 34.03 21.88 -1.95
N ASP A 95 33.29 22.45 -1.00
CA ASP A 95 33.81 23.05 0.22
C ASP A 95 34.07 22.00 1.33
N GLY A 96 33.87 20.72 1.04
CA GLY A 96 34.03 19.60 1.97
C GLY A 96 32.84 19.38 2.90
N ARG A 97 31.75 20.17 2.79
CA ARG A 97 30.53 19.88 3.56
C ARG A 97 29.89 18.59 3.08
N GLU A 98 29.34 17.82 4.01
CA GLU A 98 28.67 16.55 3.73
C GLU A 98 27.24 16.55 4.26
N VAL A 99 26.32 15.97 3.50
CA VAL A 99 24.92 15.80 3.89
C VAL A 99 24.49 14.37 3.60
N LEU A 100 23.99 13.67 4.62
CA LEU A 100 23.48 12.31 4.51
C LEU A 100 21.95 12.32 4.37
N VAL A 101 21.45 11.69 3.32
CA VAL A 101 20.01 11.68 2.99
C VAL A 101 19.50 10.25 2.87
N PRO A 102 18.48 9.82 3.63
CA PRO A 102 17.86 8.50 3.43
C PRO A 102 17.12 8.50 2.08
N ILE A 103 17.45 7.54 1.20
CA ILE A 103 16.90 7.48 -0.16
C ILE A 103 16.09 6.21 -0.42
N LEU A 104 16.39 5.10 0.27
CA LEU A 104 15.68 3.84 0.09
C LEU A 104 15.34 3.24 1.45
N THR A 105 14.09 2.84 1.65
CA THR A 105 13.67 2.03 2.80
C THR A 105 13.63 0.57 2.37
N TYR A 106 14.29 -0.29 3.15
CA TYR A 106 14.28 -1.74 3.01
C TYR A 106 13.43 -2.35 4.12
N ASP A 107 12.51 -3.23 3.73
CA ASP A 107 11.72 -4.05 4.64
C ASP A 107 11.90 -5.52 4.26
N ALA A 108 12.66 -6.25 5.07
CA ALA A 108 12.95 -7.66 4.88
C ALA A 108 11.83 -8.58 5.38
N PHE A 109 10.79 -8.10 6.08
CA PHE A 109 9.60 -8.90 6.37
C PHE A 109 8.69 -9.00 5.13
N LEU A 110 8.61 -7.92 4.37
CA LEU A 110 7.78 -7.83 3.17
C LEU A 110 8.60 -7.96 1.88
N ASP A 111 9.92 -8.11 1.96
CA ASP A 111 10.86 -8.07 0.82
C ASP A 111 10.60 -6.87 -0.10
N VAL A 112 10.34 -5.72 0.51
CA VAL A 112 10.01 -4.46 -0.17
C VAL A 112 11.22 -3.52 -0.08
N VAL A 113 11.50 -2.83 -1.18
CA VAL A 113 12.43 -1.69 -1.21
C VAL A 113 11.70 -0.51 -1.82
N LEU A 114 11.61 0.60 -1.10
CA LEU A 114 10.84 1.77 -1.52
C LEU A 114 11.70 3.03 -1.50
N PRO A 115 11.60 3.90 -2.53
CA PRO A 115 12.20 5.24 -2.44
C PRO A 115 11.53 6.06 -1.34
N THR A 116 12.32 6.79 -0.56
CA THR A 116 11.81 7.71 0.45
C THR A 116 11.20 8.95 -0.20
N SER A 117 10.55 9.81 0.58
CA SER A 117 10.08 11.13 0.11
C SER A 117 11.21 12.10 -0.23
N ARG A 118 12.47 11.74 0.04
CA ARG A 118 13.66 12.58 -0.20
C ARG A 118 14.39 12.25 -1.50
N VAL A 119 13.85 11.33 -2.31
CA VAL A 119 14.45 10.97 -3.58
C VAL A 119 13.41 10.82 -4.69
N ARG A 120 13.81 11.13 -5.92
CA ARG A 120 13.01 10.93 -7.14
C ARG A 120 13.88 10.28 -8.22
N GLY A 121 13.25 9.61 -9.18
CA GLY A 121 13.95 8.92 -10.27
C GLY A 121 14.41 7.49 -9.94
N ILE A 122 14.02 6.97 -8.76
CA ILE A 122 14.25 5.58 -8.37
C ILE A 122 12.91 4.86 -8.25
N GLU A 123 12.83 3.66 -8.82
CA GLU A 123 11.65 2.80 -8.74
C GLU A 123 11.70 1.96 -7.46
N GLY A 124 10.54 1.78 -6.82
CA GLY A 124 10.39 0.80 -5.75
C GLY A 124 10.33 -0.62 -6.32
N ARG A 125 10.49 -1.62 -5.45
CA ARG A 125 10.38 -3.03 -5.83
C ARG A 125 9.86 -3.88 -4.67
N ILE A 126 9.22 -4.99 -5.02
CA ILE A 126 8.83 -6.05 -4.09
C ILE A 126 9.28 -7.39 -4.65
N THR A 127 9.78 -8.28 -3.80
CA THR A 127 10.17 -9.63 -4.21
C THR A 127 9.17 -10.67 -3.71
N ILE A 128 8.65 -11.47 -4.63
CA ILE A 128 7.67 -12.53 -4.36
C ILE A 128 8.17 -13.82 -5.01
N LEU A 129 8.37 -14.86 -4.20
CA LEU A 129 8.89 -16.17 -4.64
C LEU A 129 10.19 -16.07 -5.47
N GLY A 130 11.10 -15.16 -5.07
CA GLY A 130 12.35 -14.90 -5.78
C GLY A 130 12.23 -14.07 -7.06
N LYS A 131 11.02 -13.74 -7.52
CA LYS A 131 10.79 -12.79 -8.62
C LYS A 131 10.63 -11.38 -8.09
N THR A 132 11.38 -10.44 -8.65
CA THR A 132 11.28 -9.01 -8.30
C THR A 132 10.31 -8.30 -9.25
N TYR A 133 9.35 -7.60 -8.65
CA TYR A 133 8.38 -6.76 -9.34
C TYR A 133 8.69 -5.29 -9.07
N LYS A 134 8.48 -4.45 -10.08
CA LYS A 134 8.59 -3.00 -9.92
C LYS A 134 7.34 -2.47 -9.23
N LEU A 135 7.52 -1.46 -8.39
CA LEU A 135 6.42 -0.75 -7.72
C LEU A 135 6.23 0.64 -8.36
N PRO A 136 4.98 1.08 -8.53
CA PRO A 136 3.74 0.38 -8.16
C PRO A 136 3.40 -0.81 -9.08
N LEU A 137 2.78 -1.86 -8.53
CA LEU A 137 2.38 -3.07 -9.26
C LEU A 137 1.30 -2.78 -10.30
N SER A 138 1.45 -3.34 -11.49
CA SER A 138 0.42 -3.35 -12.54
C SER A 138 -0.68 -4.38 -12.25
N LYS A 139 -1.75 -4.33 -13.02
CA LYS A 139 -2.82 -5.34 -12.98
C LYS A 139 -2.27 -6.71 -13.37
N GLU A 140 -1.41 -6.75 -14.38
CA GLU A 140 -0.78 -7.96 -14.88
C GLU A 140 0.10 -8.60 -13.79
N ASP A 141 0.84 -7.78 -13.05
CA ASP A 141 1.63 -8.24 -11.90
C ASP A 141 0.73 -8.87 -10.83
N LEU A 142 -0.39 -8.22 -10.47
CA LEU A 142 -1.34 -8.75 -9.49
C LEU A 142 -1.96 -10.08 -9.95
N MET A 143 -2.34 -10.19 -11.22
CA MET A 143 -2.88 -11.43 -11.78
C MET A 143 -1.84 -12.56 -11.75
N GLU A 144 -0.58 -12.24 -12.04
CA GLU A 144 0.50 -13.22 -11.93
C GLU A 144 0.71 -13.65 -10.47
N ILE A 145 0.79 -12.70 -9.53
CA ILE A 145 0.96 -12.96 -8.10
C ILE A 145 -0.21 -13.81 -7.56
N ALA A 146 -1.44 -13.50 -7.96
CA ALA A 146 -2.63 -14.26 -7.58
C ALA A 146 -2.54 -15.73 -7.98
N ARG A 147 -1.99 -16.04 -9.16
CA ARG A 147 -1.79 -17.42 -9.64
C ARG A 147 -0.75 -18.18 -8.84
N LEU A 148 0.18 -17.50 -8.18
CA LEU A 148 1.16 -18.14 -7.30
C LEU A 148 0.52 -18.60 -5.98
N GLY A 149 -0.60 -18.00 -5.57
CA GLY A 149 -1.39 -18.38 -4.40
C GLY A 149 -1.73 -17.21 -3.47
N GLU A 150 -2.79 -17.37 -2.68
CA GLU A 150 -3.39 -16.35 -1.80
C GLU A 150 -2.40 -15.72 -0.83
N LYS A 151 -1.51 -16.53 -0.21
CA LYS A 151 -0.47 -16.04 0.71
C LYS A 151 0.45 -14.96 0.12
N TYR A 152 0.62 -14.92 -1.21
CA TYR A 152 1.44 -13.90 -1.87
C TYR A 152 0.65 -12.62 -2.14
N LEU A 153 -0.67 -12.70 -2.33
CA LEU A 153 -1.55 -11.54 -2.35
C LEU A 153 -1.63 -10.90 -0.96
N GLU A 154 -1.77 -11.70 0.10
CA GLU A 154 -1.74 -11.20 1.48
C GLU A 154 -0.47 -10.38 1.77
N LYS A 155 0.67 -10.79 1.21
CA LYS A 155 1.93 -10.05 1.32
C LYS A 155 1.85 -8.67 0.65
N VAL A 156 1.24 -8.59 -0.54
CA VAL A 156 0.99 -7.33 -1.25
C VAL A 156 0.03 -6.44 -0.45
N GLU A 157 -1.03 -7.01 0.11
CA GLU A 157 -2.00 -6.30 0.96
C GLU A 157 -1.33 -5.72 2.21
N ARG A 158 -0.48 -6.51 2.89
CA ARG A 158 0.30 -6.03 4.04
C ARG A 158 1.25 -4.90 3.67
N ALA A 159 1.91 -4.98 2.51
CA ALA A 159 2.74 -3.89 2.00
C ALA A 159 1.91 -2.63 1.72
N ALA A 160 0.73 -2.77 1.10
CA ALA A 160 -0.17 -1.65 0.82
C ALA A 160 -0.70 -1.01 2.11
N ALA A 161 -0.99 -1.81 3.14
CA ALA A 161 -1.42 -1.33 4.45
C ALA A 161 -0.29 -0.57 5.18
N ALA A 162 0.95 -1.05 5.10
CA ALA A 162 2.09 -0.43 5.76
C ALA A 162 2.58 0.86 5.07
N TYR A 163 2.62 0.87 3.73
CA TYR A 163 3.26 1.94 2.96
C TYR A 163 2.30 2.80 2.15
N GLY A 164 1.02 2.45 2.11
CA GLY A 164 -0.01 3.15 1.36
C GLY A 164 -0.26 2.53 -0.02
N LEU A 165 -1.54 2.48 -0.39
CA LEU A 165 -2.02 1.86 -1.62
C LEU A 165 -1.35 2.40 -2.88
N SER A 166 -1.21 3.72 -3.03
CA SER A 166 -0.66 4.36 -4.24
C SER A 166 0.84 4.10 -4.46
N ARG A 167 1.57 3.71 -3.41
CA ARG A 167 3.00 3.34 -3.53
C ARG A 167 3.19 1.89 -3.94
N ILE A 168 2.21 1.04 -3.65
CA ILE A 168 2.28 -0.41 -3.89
C ILE A 168 1.52 -0.81 -5.15
N LEU A 169 0.39 -0.18 -5.45
CA LEU A 169 -0.50 -0.51 -6.57
C LEU A 169 -0.62 0.67 -7.52
N SER A 170 -0.51 0.40 -8.82
CA SER A 170 -0.75 1.40 -9.86
C SER A 170 -2.20 1.88 -9.83
N GLU A 171 -2.45 3.09 -10.33
CA GLU A 171 -3.81 3.63 -10.43
C GLU A 171 -4.73 2.69 -11.24
N ALA A 172 -4.26 2.13 -12.35
CA ALA A 172 -5.01 1.15 -13.15
C ALA A 172 -5.36 -0.14 -12.37
N ALA A 173 -4.45 -0.60 -11.49
CA ALA A 173 -4.74 -1.71 -10.59
C ALA A 173 -5.75 -1.33 -9.50
N LEU A 174 -5.65 -0.12 -8.93
CA LEU A 174 -6.62 0.39 -7.96
C LEU A 174 -8.02 0.56 -8.57
N GLU A 175 -8.10 1.02 -9.82
CA GLU A 175 -9.36 1.16 -10.54
C GLU A 175 -10.02 -0.17 -10.88
N THR A 176 -9.24 -1.25 -11.01
CA THR A 176 -9.78 -2.61 -11.17
C THR A 176 -10.16 -3.27 -9.85
N LEU A 177 -9.65 -2.78 -8.71
CA LEU A 177 -10.12 -3.14 -7.37
C LEU A 177 -11.41 -2.40 -6.96
N LYS A 178 -11.70 -1.22 -7.53
CA LYS A 178 -12.98 -0.52 -7.31
C LYS A 178 -14.22 -1.36 -7.69
N PRO A 179 -14.25 -2.09 -8.83
CA PRO A 179 -15.31 -3.06 -9.12
C PRO A 179 -15.15 -4.39 -8.36
N ALA A 180 -13.97 -4.73 -7.82
CA ALA A 180 -13.81 -5.91 -6.95
C ALA A 180 -14.44 -5.71 -5.56
N ARG A 181 -14.55 -4.47 -5.08
CA ARG A 181 -15.40 -4.14 -3.91
C ARG A 181 -16.89 -4.42 -4.16
N LYS A 182 -17.35 -4.43 -5.41
CA LYS A 182 -18.69 -4.92 -5.78
C LYS A 182 -18.78 -6.45 -5.84
N ALA A 183 -17.67 -7.16 -6.01
CA ALA A 183 -17.68 -8.63 -6.00
C ALA A 183 -17.71 -9.22 -4.57
N GLU A 184 -17.33 -8.44 -3.54
CA GLU A 184 -17.69 -8.72 -2.15
C GLU A 184 -19.20 -8.55 -1.86
N GLU A 185 -19.98 -7.95 -2.78
CA GLU A 185 -21.42 -7.68 -2.64
C GLU A 185 -22.35 -8.73 -3.28
N GLU A 186 -21.85 -9.75 -4.00
CA GLU A 186 -22.71 -10.88 -4.40
C GLU A 186 -22.95 -11.83 -3.22
N LEU A 187 -23.59 -11.30 -2.18
CA LEU A 187 -24.29 -12.08 -1.18
C LEU A 187 -25.54 -12.65 -1.87
N SER A 188 -25.48 -13.88 -2.37
CA SER A 188 -26.69 -14.60 -2.79
C SER A 188 -27.12 -15.52 -1.67
N TYR A 189 -28.42 -15.70 -1.49
CA TYR A 189 -28.95 -16.48 -0.39
C TYR A 189 -30.24 -17.19 -0.77
N GLU A 190 -30.48 -18.33 -0.12
CA GLU A 190 -31.75 -19.03 -0.12
C GLU A 190 -32.21 -19.17 1.34
N VAL A 191 -33.47 -18.87 1.62
CA VAL A 191 -34.03 -18.91 2.98
C VAL A 191 -35.00 -20.08 3.09
N ASP A 192 -34.78 -20.91 4.10
CA ASP A 192 -35.75 -21.89 4.57
C ASP A 192 -36.47 -21.30 5.79
N PHE A 193 -37.70 -20.82 5.55
CA PHE A 193 -38.54 -20.21 6.59
C PHE A 193 -39.18 -21.25 7.52
N GLU A 194 -39.19 -22.53 7.15
CA GLU A 194 -39.71 -23.60 8.00
C GLU A 194 -38.65 -23.95 9.05
N GLU A 195 -37.39 -24.06 8.64
CA GLU A 195 -36.26 -24.40 9.50
C GLU A 195 -35.56 -23.16 10.11
N ASN A 196 -36.03 -21.94 9.79
CA ASN A 196 -35.51 -20.65 10.26
C ASN A 196 -34.01 -20.42 9.97
N ILE A 197 -33.52 -20.96 8.86
CA ILE A 197 -32.12 -20.87 8.42
C ILE A 197 -32.01 -20.30 7.01
N ALA A 198 -30.83 -19.78 6.69
CA ALA A 198 -30.48 -19.34 5.36
C ALA A 198 -29.14 -19.90 4.92
N VAL A 199 -29.10 -20.35 3.67
CA VAL A 199 -27.86 -20.71 2.99
C VAL A 199 -27.34 -19.46 2.28
N VAL A 200 -26.20 -18.95 2.74
CA VAL A 200 -25.60 -17.72 2.21
C VAL A 200 -24.33 -18.07 1.45
N ARG A 201 -24.23 -17.56 0.22
CA ARG A 201 -23.02 -17.58 -0.58
C ARG A 201 -22.35 -16.21 -0.53
N ARG A 202 -21.11 -16.16 -0.07
CA ARG A 202 -20.28 -14.94 -0.04
C ARG A 202 -18.85 -15.27 -0.44
N GLY A 203 -18.32 -14.58 -1.45
CA GLY A 203 -16.94 -14.78 -1.92
C GLY A 203 -16.62 -16.24 -2.29
N GLY A 204 -17.59 -16.99 -2.82
CA GLY A 204 -17.44 -18.39 -3.19
C GLY A 204 -17.56 -19.41 -2.04
N LYS A 205 -17.73 -18.99 -0.78
CA LYS A 205 -18.02 -19.87 0.36
C LYS A 205 -19.53 -19.95 0.62
N LEU A 206 -20.02 -21.16 0.90
CA LEU A 206 -21.40 -21.42 1.34
C LEU A 206 -21.41 -21.61 2.86
N THR A 207 -22.27 -20.86 3.55
CA THR A 207 -22.45 -20.93 5.01
C THR A 207 -23.93 -20.96 5.36
N ILE A 208 -24.30 -21.80 6.33
CA ILE A 208 -25.65 -21.81 6.90
C ILE A 208 -25.65 -20.84 8.09
N VAL A 209 -26.60 -19.91 8.10
CA VAL A 209 -26.79 -18.92 9.17
C VAL A 209 -28.25 -18.88 9.60
N SER A 210 -28.54 -18.36 10.79
CA SER A 210 -29.91 -18.09 11.20
C SER A 210 -30.49 -16.88 10.44
N ILE A 211 -31.82 -16.79 10.35
CA ILE A 211 -32.51 -15.65 9.75
C ILE A 211 -32.09 -14.30 10.38
N PRO A 212 -32.02 -14.13 11.72
CA PRO A 212 -31.54 -12.88 12.32
C PRO A 212 -30.12 -12.52 11.86
N LYS A 213 -29.24 -13.51 11.70
CA LYS A 213 -27.88 -13.28 11.21
C LYS A 213 -27.84 -12.88 9.74
N LEU A 214 -28.69 -13.47 8.89
CA LEU A 214 -28.86 -13.02 7.50
C LEU A 214 -29.36 -11.58 7.43
N VAL A 215 -30.36 -11.23 8.24
CA VAL A 215 -30.91 -9.87 8.32
C VAL A 215 -29.83 -8.85 8.68
N LEU A 216 -28.97 -9.17 9.65
CA LEU A 216 -27.81 -8.34 9.99
C LEU A 216 -26.87 -8.16 8.79
N MET A 217 -26.50 -9.26 8.11
CA MET A 217 -25.60 -9.22 6.96
C MET A 217 -26.16 -8.37 5.80
N LEU A 218 -27.47 -8.44 5.55
CA LEU A 218 -28.14 -7.63 4.52
C LEU A 218 -28.23 -6.16 4.93
N ALA A 219 -28.50 -5.87 6.20
CA ALA A 219 -28.54 -4.49 6.72
C ALA A 219 -27.16 -3.83 6.73
N GLU A 220 -26.09 -4.57 7.07
CA GLU A 220 -24.70 -4.11 6.96
C GLU A 220 -24.30 -3.76 5.52
N SER A 221 -24.89 -4.43 4.53
CA SER A 221 -24.70 -4.17 3.10
C SER A 221 -25.77 -3.24 2.51
N GLU A 222 -26.59 -2.59 3.35
CA GLU A 222 -27.63 -1.62 2.94
C GLU A 222 -28.71 -2.19 1.98
N ARG A 223 -28.92 -3.51 1.98
CA ARG A 223 -29.92 -4.21 1.18
C ARG A 223 -31.28 -4.24 1.88
N PHE A 224 -31.79 -3.06 2.22
CA PHE A 224 -32.97 -2.89 3.07
C PHE A 224 -34.27 -3.46 2.50
N ASN A 225 -34.45 -3.45 1.17
CA ASN A 225 -35.64 -4.03 0.54
C ASN A 225 -35.73 -5.54 0.81
N GLU A 226 -34.58 -6.23 0.79
CA GLU A 226 -34.51 -7.66 1.02
C GLU A 226 -34.69 -8.02 2.49
N VAL A 227 -34.19 -7.18 3.39
CA VAL A 227 -34.51 -7.28 4.82
C VAL A 227 -36.02 -7.17 5.03
N GLU A 228 -36.68 -6.19 4.41
CA GLU A 228 -38.12 -6.01 4.51
C GLU A 228 -38.91 -7.23 3.99
N GLU A 229 -38.48 -7.82 2.88
CA GLU A 229 -39.10 -9.04 2.33
C GLU A 229 -38.96 -10.25 3.25
N ILE A 230 -37.81 -10.42 3.88
CA ILE A 230 -37.57 -11.51 4.84
C ILE A 230 -38.44 -11.32 6.08
N LEU A 231 -38.44 -10.12 6.67
CA LEU A 231 -39.22 -9.82 7.87
C LEU A 231 -40.73 -10.00 7.65
N ARG A 232 -41.25 -9.74 6.45
CA ARG A 232 -42.66 -9.99 6.12
C ARG A 232 -43.02 -11.47 6.07
N LYS A 233 -42.05 -12.34 5.75
CA LYS A 233 -42.24 -13.79 5.65
C LYS A 233 -41.96 -14.50 6.99
N CYS A 234 -41.26 -13.85 7.90
CA CYS A 234 -41.04 -14.31 9.27
C CYS A 234 -42.23 -13.99 10.18
N GLY A 235 -42.49 -14.86 11.15
CA GLY A 235 -43.47 -14.64 12.20
C GLY A 235 -42.99 -15.21 13.53
N GLY A 236 -43.65 -14.83 14.62
CA GLY A 236 -43.33 -15.31 15.96
C GLY A 236 -41.95 -14.87 16.46
N GLU A 237 -41.31 -15.72 17.26
CA GLU A 237 -40.06 -15.45 17.98
C GLU A 237 -38.91 -15.01 17.06
N VAL A 238 -38.80 -15.60 15.86
CA VAL A 238 -37.74 -15.29 14.89
C VAL A 238 -37.86 -13.88 14.31
N LEU A 239 -39.09 -13.36 14.19
CA LEU A 239 -39.31 -11.98 13.76
C LEU A 239 -38.84 -11.00 14.84
N ASP A 240 -39.09 -11.31 16.11
CA ASP A 240 -38.69 -10.46 17.23
C ASP A 240 -37.16 -10.47 17.40
N GLU A 241 -36.51 -11.64 17.30
CA GLU A 241 -35.04 -11.76 17.30
C GLU A 241 -34.39 -10.98 16.16
N ALA A 242 -34.96 -11.03 14.95
CA ALA A 242 -34.43 -10.30 13.80
C ALA A 242 -34.56 -8.77 13.97
N ARG A 243 -35.63 -8.31 14.63
CA ARG A 243 -35.83 -6.89 14.96
C ARG A 243 -34.87 -6.42 16.06
N GLU A 244 -34.69 -7.23 17.10
CA GLU A 244 -33.74 -6.97 18.18
C GLU A 244 -32.31 -6.87 17.63
N ALA A 245 -31.91 -7.82 16.78
CA ALA A 245 -30.61 -7.79 16.11
C ALA A 245 -30.38 -6.48 15.32
N LEU A 246 -31.39 -5.97 14.61
CA LEU A 246 -31.30 -4.69 13.89
C LEU A 246 -31.15 -3.48 14.83
N LEU A 247 -31.81 -3.50 15.99
CA LEU A 247 -31.67 -2.46 17.03
C LEU A 247 -30.28 -2.52 17.68
N GLU A 248 -29.77 -3.71 17.97
CA GLU A 248 -28.41 -3.91 18.46
C GLU A 248 -27.38 -3.38 17.46
N LEU A 249 -27.54 -3.70 16.17
CA LEU A 249 -26.67 -3.18 15.10
C LEU A 249 -26.69 -1.65 15.04
N TYR A 250 -27.85 -1.04 15.21
CA TYR A 250 -28.00 0.42 15.27
C TYR A 250 -27.29 1.03 16.50
N SER A 251 -27.39 0.36 17.66
CA SER A 251 -26.70 0.80 18.89
C SER A 251 -25.17 0.65 18.79
N TYR A 252 -24.70 -0.37 18.07
CA TYR A 252 -23.28 -0.67 17.88
C TYR A 252 -22.56 0.37 17.00
N TYR A 253 -23.24 0.93 16.00
CA TYR A 253 -22.64 2.01 15.21
C TYR A 253 -22.43 3.26 16.08
N ALA A 254 -21.18 3.62 16.39
CA ALA A 254 -20.85 4.84 17.14
C ALA A 254 -21.39 6.12 16.46
N ARG A 255 -21.61 7.19 17.24
CA ARG A 255 -22.30 8.44 16.84
C ARG A 255 -21.89 8.99 15.46
N GLU A 256 -22.93 9.33 14.70
CA GLU A 256 -22.98 9.99 13.39
C GLU A 256 -22.00 9.50 12.30
N GLY A 257 -22.53 8.62 11.45
CA GLY A 257 -22.00 8.35 10.12
C GLY A 257 -23.17 8.15 9.15
N GLU A 258 -22.92 8.38 7.85
CA GLU A 258 -23.93 8.29 6.78
C GLU A 258 -24.66 6.93 6.79
N LYS A 259 -23.95 5.86 7.12
CA LYS A 259 -24.47 4.49 7.26
C LYS A 259 -25.45 4.34 8.43
N ARG A 260 -25.16 4.97 9.58
CA ARG A 260 -26.06 4.99 10.74
C ARG A 260 -27.33 5.79 10.43
N GLY A 261 -27.21 6.90 9.70
CA GLY A 261 -28.35 7.69 9.24
C GLY A 261 -29.29 6.90 8.32
N ARG A 262 -28.73 6.15 7.37
CA ARG A 262 -29.52 5.27 6.48
C ARG A 262 -30.21 4.13 7.23
N LEU A 263 -29.50 3.47 8.16
CA LEU A 263 -30.10 2.44 9.00
C LEU A 263 -31.21 3.03 9.90
N LYS A 264 -31.01 4.22 10.47
CA LYS A 264 -32.04 4.92 11.26
C LYS A 264 -33.32 5.11 10.45
N GLY A 265 -33.22 5.69 9.25
CA GLY A 265 -34.38 5.91 8.39
C GLY A 265 -35.09 4.62 7.98
N PHE A 266 -34.35 3.51 7.84
CA PHE A 266 -34.95 2.21 7.60
C PHE A 266 -35.70 1.66 8.83
N LEU A 267 -35.14 1.80 10.04
CA LEU A 267 -35.79 1.36 11.28
C LEU A 267 -37.03 2.18 11.61
N GLU A 268 -37.02 3.49 11.34
CA GLU A 268 -38.20 4.36 11.45
C GLU A 268 -39.30 3.92 10.49
N LYS A 269 -38.96 3.57 9.23
CA LYS A 269 -39.92 3.02 8.25
C LYS A 269 -40.56 1.71 8.73
N LEU A 270 -39.80 0.88 9.46
CA LEU A 270 -40.31 -0.37 10.05
C LEU A 270 -41.11 -0.14 11.35
N GLY A 271 -41.16 1.09 11.87
CA GLY A 271 -41.81 1.42 13.15
C GLY A 271 -41.06 0.92 14.38
N LEU A 272 -39.77 0.59 14.24
CA LEU A 272 -38.92 0.09 15.33
C LEU A 272 -38.24 1.21 16.13
N LEU A 273 -38.17 2.41 15.56
CA LEU A 273 -37.76 3.65 16.22
C LEU A 273 -38.85 4.71 16.01
N LYS A 274 -39.10 5.57 16.99
CA LYS A 274 -39.96 6.74 16.79
C LYS A 274 -39.18 7.84 16.07
N GLU A 275 -39.86 8.59 15.21
CA GLU A 275 -39.30 9.78 14.56
C GLU A 275 -38.66 10.70 15.62
N GLY A 276 -37.34 10.85 15.57
CA GLY A 276 -36.59 11.74 16.46
C GLY A 276 -36.08 11.15 17.78
N GLU A 277 -36.25 9.86 18.08
CA GLU A 277 -35.59 9.23 19.23
C GLU A 277 -34.11 8.93 18.90
N GLU A 278 -33.18 9.46 19.71
CA GLU A 278 -31.82 8.94 19.82
C GLU A 278 -31.85 7.78 20.82
N ALA A 279 -31.40 6.60 20.37
CA ALA A 279 -31.11 5.48 21.26
C ALA A 279 -29.83 5.75 22.06
#